data_AF-A0A962GFV4-F1
#
_entry.id   AF-A0A962GFV4-F1
#
_cell.length_a   1.000
_cell.length_b   1.000
_cell.length_c   1.000
_cell.angle_alpha   90.00
_cell.angle_beta   90.00
_cell.angle_gamma   90.00
#
_symmetry.space_group_name_H-M   'P 1'
#
loop_
_entity.id
_entity.type
_entity.pdbx_description
1 polymer ?
#
loop_
_entity_poly.entity_id
_entity_poly.type
_entity_poly.pdbx_seq_one_letter_code
_entity_poly.pdbx_strand_id
1 'polypeptide(L)'
;MRSVLKKLSALVNVAHQRDQLIKFGLLLGVLAAYFGYLSWEYDLATGGTLALLSWSFFVLCTPVADAGFLLDFPVRLITGVKMLYTEIAVWVLAFGINIWAMNFAVDAYDKTALTRLFHEILVTPWPHWGIIVLCGMGTFLSVIFGDEVLDVASHKARVQHHKHGFVWRVLAVVTFFGLIVAAYYHLIESLGIEKIINGG
;
A
#
# COMPACT_ATOMS: atom_id res chain seq x y z
N MET A 1 38.77 3.72 19.74
CA MET A 1 37.88 2.77 19.04
C MET A 1 36.38 3.07 19.19
N ARG A 2 35.82 3.24 20.41
CA ARG A 2 34.38 3.56 20.62
C ARG A 2 33.90 4.89 20.00
N SER A 3 34.73 5.94 19.98
CA SER A 3 34.39 7.25 19.40
C SER A 3 34.20 7.20 17.88
N VAL A 4 35.06 6.46 17.18
CA VAL A 4 35.00 6.27 15.72
C VAL A 4 33.76 5.45 15.33
N LEU A 5 33.45 4.38 16.09
CA LEU A 5 32.24 3.58 15.91
C LEU A 5 30.94 4.38 16.11
N LYS A 6 30.91 5.31 17.09
CA LYS A 6 29.75 6.20 17.29
C LYS A 6 29.56 7.15 16.10
N LYS A 7 30.64 7.80 15.63
CA LYS A 7 30.59 8.69 14.45
C LYS A 7 30.17 7.93 13.18
N LEU A 8 30.68 6.73 12.96
CA LEU A 8 30.26 5.87 11.84
C LEU A 8 28.78 5.51 11.93
N SER A 9 28.28 5.10 13.11
CA SER A 9 26.85 4.79 13.26
C SER A 9 25.94 6.01 13.04
N ALA A 10 26.38 7.20 13.45
CA ALA A 10 25.63 8.43 13.25
C ALA A 10 25.58 8.82 11.76
N LEU A 11 26.70 8.69 11.04
CA LEU A 11 26.77 8.96 9.60
C LEU A 11 25.91 7.97 8.79
N VAL A 12 25.93 6.68 9.16
CA VAL A 12 25.09 5.65 8.54
C VAL A 12 23.60 5.92 8.78
N ASN A 13 23.22 6.31 10.00
CA ASN A 13 21.82 6.65 10.31
C ASN A 13 21.33 7.87 9.51
N VAL A 14 22.15 8.91 9.38
CA VAL A 14 21.81 10.11 8.59
C VAL A 14 21.70 9.79 7.10
N ALA A 15 22.58 8.94 6.57
CA ALA A 15 22.50 8.49 5.18
C ALA A 15 21.24 7.66 4.92
N HIS A 16 20.88 6.76 5.84
CA HIS A 16 19.68 5.92 5.73
C HIS A 16 18.38 6.74 5.78
N GLN A 17 18.29 7.72 6.70
CA GLN A 17 17.15 8.63 6.77
C GLN A 17 17.00 9.47 5.49
N ARG A 18 18.11 9.94 4.91
CA ARG A 18 18.09 10.69 3.64
C ARG A 18 17.58 9.85 2.47
N ASP A 19 18.00 8.59 2.37
CA ASP A 19 17.53 7.68 1.31
C ASP A 19 16.02 7.43 1.40
N GLN A 20 15.49 7.21 2.62
CA GLN A 20 14.05 7.05 2.84
C GLN A 20 13.26 8.32 2.48
N LEU A 21 13.78 9.50 2.85
CA LEU A 21 13.16 10.79 2.48
C LEU A 21 13.14 11.03 0.97
N ILE A 22 14.19 10.63 0.25
CA ILE A 22 14.25 10.75 -1.22
C ILE A 22 13.21 9.84 -1.87
N LYS A 23 13.12 8.57 -1.44
CA LYS A 23 12.13 7.62 -1.95
C LYS A 23 10.70 8.09 -1.70
N PHE A 24 10.43 8.58 -0.48
CA PHE A 24 9.16 9.20 -0.13
C PHE A 24 8.85 10.43 -0.99
N GLY A 25 9.83 11.32 -1.19
CA GLY A 25 9.69 12.51 -2.03
C GLY A 25 9.43 12.17 -3.50
N LEU A 26 10.08 11.15 -4.04
CA LEU A 26 9.82 10.65 -5.40
C LEU A 26 8.40 10.08 -5.52
N LEU A 27 7.97 9.27 -4.54
CA LEU A 27 6.61 8.73 -4.50
C LEU A 27 5.55 9.85 -4.46
N LEU A 28 5.75 10.85 -3.60
CA LEU A 28 4.90 12.03 -3.57
C LEU A 28 4.90 12.80 -4.90
N GLY A 29 6.07 12.91 -5.56
CA GLY A 29 6.19 13.52 -6.87
C GLY A 29 5.35 12.80 -7.93
N VAL A 30 5.40 11.47 -7.96
CA VAL A 30 4.58 10.65 -8.87
C VAL A 30 3.10 10.84 -8.58
N LEU A 31 2.70 10.82 -7.30
CA LEU A 31 1.31 10.98 -6.92
C LEU A 31 0.80 12.39 -7.22
N ALA A 32 1.61 13.43 -6.99
CA ALA A 32 1.29 14.81 -7.33
C ALA A 32 1.18 15.01 -8.86
N ALA A 33 2.05 14.37 -9.65
CA ALA A 33 1.95 14.40 -11.10
C ALA A 33 0.67 13.70 -11.59
N TYR A 34 0.34 12.54 -11.03
CA TYR A 34 -0.89 11.81 -11.35
C TYR A 34 -2.14 12.61 -10.95
N PHE A 35 -2.17 13.20 -9.76
CA PHE A 35 -3.24 14.09 -9.32
C PHE A 35 -3.35 15.33 -10.22
N GLY A 36 -2.22 15.93 -10.61
CA GLY A 36 -2.19 17.06 -11.53
C GLY A 36 -2.77 16.71 -12.90
N TYR A 37 -2.43 15.53 -13.43
CA TYR A 37 -3.03 15.00 -14.65
C TYR A 37 -4.54 14.81 -14.52
N LEU A 38 -5.02 14.16 -13.46
CA LEU A 38 -6.44 13.95 -13.22
C LEU A 38 -7.21 15.27 -13.04
N SER A 39 -6.61 16.25 -12.35
CA SER A 39 -7.22 17.56 -12.13
C SER A 39 -7.31 18.40 -13.40
N TRP A 40 -6.37 18.21 -14.32
CA TRP A 40 -6.40 18.84 -15.63
C TRP A 40 -7.48 18.23 -16.54
N GLU A 41 -7.65 16.91 -16.51
CA GLU A 41 -8.61 16.19 -17.35
C GLU A 41 -10.06 16.31 -16.82
N TYR A 42 -10.25 16.17 -15.51
CA TYR A 42 -11.58 15.97 -14.90
C TYR A 42 -12.02 17.08 -13.96
N ASP A 43 -11.35 18.23 -13.88
CA ASP A 43 -11.55 19.26 -12.84
C ASP A 43 -10.95 18.90 -11.46
N LEU A 44 -10.74 19.90 -10.61
CA LEU A 44 -10.03 19.75 -9.33
C LEU A 44 -10.80 18.89 -8.32
N ALA A 45 -12.12 19.00 -8.25
CA ALA A 45 -12.94 18.29 -7.27
C ALA A 45 -13.08 16.81 -7.66
N THR A 46 -13.36 16.55 -8.94
CA THR A 46 -13.42 15.19 -9.47
C THR A 46 -12.03 14.56 -9.47
N GLY A 47 -10.99 15.28 -9.91
CA GLY A 47 -9.61 14.81 -9.90
C GLY A 47 -9.10 14.46 -8.50
N GLY A 48 -9.50 15.23 -7.47
CA GLY A 48 -9.24 14.91 -6.06
C GLY A 48 -9.93 13.64 -5.61
N THR A 49 -11.20 13.49 -5.96
CA THR A 49 -11.96 12.28 -5.66
C THR A 49 -11.34 11.06 -6.32
N LEU A 50 -10.97 11.15 -7.60
CA LEU A 50 -10.29 10.09 -8.34
C LEU A 50 -8.95 9.72 -7.72
N ALA A 51 -8.15 10.71 -7.29
CA ALA A 51 -6.89 10.44 -6.61
C ALA A 51 -7.10 9.72 -5.27
N LEU A 52 -8.10 10.11 -4.48
CA LEU A 52 -8.45 9.43 -3.22
C LEU A 52 -8.95 8.00 -3.44
N LEU A 53 -9.76 7.78 -4.48
CA LEU A 53 -10.22 6.44 -4.87
C LEU A 53 -9.08 5.56 -5.34
N SER A 54 -8.21 6.08 -6.22
CA SER A 54 -7.02 5.37 -6.69
C SER A 54 -6.06 5.04 -5.55
N TRP A 55 -5.84 5.96 -4.61
CA TRP A 55 -5.06 5.69 -3.41
C TRP A 55 -5.69 4.59 -2.55
N SER A 56 -7.00 4.67 -2.32
CA SER A 56 -7.73 3.66 -1.53
C SER A 56 -7.72 2.29 -2.20
N PHE A 57 -7.73 2.22 -3.54
CA PHE A 57 -7.54 0.99 -4.29
C PHE A 57 -6.18 0.37 -3.99
N PHE A 58 -5.10 1.16 -3.99
CA PHE A 58 -3.77 0.63 -3.66
C PHE A 58 -3.70 0.12 -2.23
N VAL A 59 -4.31 0.82 -1.27
CA VAL A 59 -4.35 0.39 0.14
C VAL A 59 -5.11 -0.92 0.33
N LEU A 60 -6.30 -1.06 -0.28
CA LEU A 60 -7.20 -2.20 -0.02
C LEU A 60 -6.98 -3.38 -0.96
N CYS A 61 -6.57 -3.13 -2.20
CA CYS A 61 -6.59 -4.13 -3.28
C CYS A 61 -5.18 -4.47 -3.79
N THR A 62 -4.11 -3.95 -3.19
CA THR A 62 -2.74 -4.41 -3.48
C THR A 62 -2.03 -4.82 -2.18
N PRO A 63 -1.26 -5.93 -2.18
CA PRO A 63 -0.51 -6.39 -1.00
C PRO A 63 0.79 -5.59 -0.84
N VAL A 64 0.68 -4.26 -0.95
CA VAL A 64 1.80 -3.33 -0.95
C VAL A 64 1.65 -2.45 0.29
N ALA A 65 2.41 -2.79 1.33
CA ALA A 65 2.51 -1.97 2.55
C ALA A 65 2.97 -0.52 2.26
N ASP A 66 3.52 -0.27 1.06
CA ASP A 66 3.94 1.06 0.63
C ASP A 66 2.77 1.97 0.19
N ALA A 67 1.56 1.45 -0.02
CA ALA A 67 0.39 2.30 -0.26
C ALA A 67 -0.01 3.06 1.03
N GLY A 68 0.14 2.40 2.18
CA GLY A 68 0.06 3.00 3.51
C GLY A 68 1.25 3.87 3.85
N PHE A 69 2.45 3.56 3.33
CA PHE A 69 3.69 4.31 3.56
C PHE A 69 3.59 5.82 3.33
N LEU A 70 2.71 6.28 2.42
CA LEU A 70 2.47 7.71 2.21
C LEU A 70 2.04 8.43 3.50
N LEU A 71 1.23 7.77 4.33
CA LEU A 71 0.78 8.28 5.63
C LEU A 71 1.57 7.68 6.79
N ASP A 72 1.97 6.42 6.72
CA ASP A 72 2.68 5.75 7.81
C ASP A 72 4.06 6.38 8.06
N PHE A 73 4.80 6.74 7.01
CA PHE A 73 6.13 7.33 7.15
C PHE A 73 6.12 8.68 7.89
N PRO A 74 5.30 9.68 7.49
CA PRO A 74 5.25 10.96 8.21
C PRO A 74 4.68 10.80 9.62
N VAL A 75 3.63 9.98 9.80
CA VAL A 75 3.05 9.72 11.13
C VAL A 75 4.10 9.10 12.05
N ARG A 76 4.85 8.11 11.57
CA ARG A 76 5.93 7.48 12.33
C ARG A 76 7.08 8.44 12.64
N LEU A 77 7.45 9.32 11.71
CA LEU A 77 8.50 10.31 11.93
C LEU A 77 8.12 11.30 13.06
N ILE A 78 6.84 11.67 13.14
CA ILE A 78 6.34 12.64 14.12
C ILE A 78 6.03 11.97 15.47
N THR A 79 5.38 10.81 15.44
CA THR A 79 4.80 10.17 16.65
C THR A 79 5.60 8.99 17.19
N GLY A 80 6.47 8.38 16.37
CA GLY A 80 7.21 7.18 16.72
C GLY A 80 6.38 5.91 16.90
N VAL A 81 5.08 5.94 16.52
CA VAL A 81 4.16 4.80 16.65
C VAL A 81 4.57 3.66 15.71
N LYS A 82 4.30 2.42 16.13
CA LYS A 82 4.54 1.21 15.32
C LYS A 82 3.73 1.24 14.02
N MET A 83 4.31 0.72 12.95
CA MET A 83 3.73 0.75 11.61
C MET A 83 2.41 -0.02 11.54
N LEU A 84 2.25 -1.05 12.37
CA LEU A 84 0.98 -1.80 12.45
C LEU A 84 -0.22 -0.90 12.79
N TYR A 85 -0.09 0.03 13.74
CA TYR A 85 -1.23 0.86 14.16
C TYR A 85 -1.57 1.92 13.11
N THR A 86 -0.55 2.46 12.45
CA THR A 86 -0.76 3.44 11.37
C THR A 86 -1.38 2.76 10.15
N GLU A 87 -0.96 1.53 9.81
CA GLU A 87 -1.56 0.73 8.74
C GLU A 87 -3.04 0.44 9.01
N ILE A 88 -3.42 0.08 10.24
CA ILE A 88 -4.83 -0.10 10.62
C ILE A 88 -5.61 1.20 10.41
N ALA A 89 -5.06 2.34 10.81
CA ALA A 89 -5.70 3.64 10.63
C ALA A 89 -5.87 4.00 9.15
N VAL A 90 -4.85 3.70 8.32
CA VAL A 90 -4.90 3.91 6.87
C VAL A 90 -5.95 3.03 6.21
N TRP A 91 -6.05 1.76 6.60
CA TRP A 91 -7.11 0.86 6.14
C TRP A 91 -8.51 1.36 6.48
N VAL A 92 -8.71 1.78 7.74
CA VAL A 92 -9.99 2.37 8.18
C VAL A 92 -10.31 3.63 7.39
N LEU A 93 -9.32 4.49 7.13
CA LEU A 93 -9.49 5.70 6.33
C LEU A 93 -9.85 5.35 4.88
N ALA A 94 -9.18 4.38 4.26
CA ALA A 94 -9.47 3.94 2.90
C ALA A 94 -10.90 3.38 2.79
N PHE A 95 -11.33 2.54 3.73
CA PHE A 95 -12.74 2.10 3.77
C PHE A 95 -13.70 3.28 3.97
N GLY A 96 -13.38 4.22 4.87
CA GLY A 96 -14.19 5.41 5.12
C GLY A 96 -14.37 6.29 3.87
N ILE A 97 -13.29 6.50 3.10
CA ILE A 97 -13.34 7.22 1.83
C ILE A 97 -14.25 6.52 0.83
N ASN A 98 -14.15 5.19 0.72
CA ASN A 98 -15.00 4.45 -0.23
C ASN A 98 -16.47 4.47 0.17
N ILE A 99 -16.77 4.32 1.47
CA ILE A 99 -18.14 4.47 1.98
C ILE A 99 -18.66 5.86 1.64
N TRP A 100 -17.88 6.92 1.90
CA TRP A 100 -18.28 8.28 1.54
C TRP A 100 -18.50 8.43 0.03
N ALA A 101 -17.56 7.96 -0.80
CA ALA A 101 -17.64 8.09 -2.25
C ALA A 101 -18.82 7.32 -2.85
N MET A 102 -19.16 6.14 -2.33
CA MET A 102 -20.34 5.38 -2.77
C MET A 102 -21.66 6.10 -2.46
N ASN A 103 -21.70 6.94 -1.42
CA ASN A 103 -22.89 7.70 -1.04
C ASN A 103 -23.00 9.06 -1.73
N PHE A 104 -21.87 9.71 -2.05
CA PHE A 104 -21.86 11.12 -2.50
C PHE A 104 -21.17 11.37 -3.84
N ALA A 105 -20.38 10.42 -4.36
CA ALA A 105 -19.55 10.59 -5.54
C ALA A 105 -19.45 9.30 -6.38
N VAL A 106 -20.56 8.56 -6.52
CA VAL A 106 -20.58 7.26 -7.22
C VAL A 106 -20.12 7.40 -8.68
N ASP A 107 -20.44 8.52 -9.33
CA ASP A 107 -20.06 8.81 -10.71
C ASP A 107 -18.54 8.91 -10.92
N ALA A 108 -17.76 9.11 -9.86
CA ALA A 108 -16.31 9.13 -9.93
C ALA A 108 -15.75 7.74 -10.24
N TYR A 109 -16.44 6.67 -9.85
CA TYR A 109 -15.97 5.31 -10.11
C TYR A 109 -15.90 4.98 -11.61
N ASP A 110 -16.79 5.54 -12.43
CA ASP A 110 -16.86 5.22 -13.86
C ASP A 110 -15.88 6.01 -14.74
N LYS A 111 -15.10 6.94 -14.16
CA LYS A 111 -14.24 7.85 -14.95
C LYS A 111 -12.97 7.19 -15.45
N THR A 112 -12.42 6.22 -14.72
CA THR A 112 -11.17 5.54 -15.09
C THR A 112 -11.31 4.03 -14.99
N ALA A 113 -10.53 3.29 -15.77
CA ALA A 113 -10.52 1.83 -15.69
C ALA A 113 -10.17 1.32 -14.29
N LEU A 114 -9.27 2.01 -13.59
CA LEU A 114 -8.85 1.68 -12.23
C LEU A 114 -10.00 1.82 -11.23
N THR A 115 -10.65 2.98 -11.21
CA THR A 115 -11.76 3.25 -10.29
C THR A 115 -12.97 2.38 -10.62
N ARG A 116 -13.20 2.06 -11.89
CA ARG A 116 -14.30 1.17 -12.30
C ARG A 116 -14.07 -0.25 -11.83
N LEU A 117 -12.86 -0.78 -12.03
CA LEU A 117 -12.46 -2.06 -11.47
C LEU A 117 -12.59 -2.07 -9.95
N PHE A 118 -12.19 -0.99 -9.29
CA PHE A 118 -12.29 -0.88 -7.84
C PHE A 118 -13.74 -0.92 -7.36
N HIS A 119 -14.64 -0.21 -8.05
CA HIS A 119 -16.06 -0.24 -7.75
C HIS A 119 -16.64 -1.65 -7.84
N GLU A 120 -16.35 -2.37 -8.93
CA GLU A 120 -16.77 -3.76 -9.09
C GLU A 120 -16.29 -4.62 -7.92
N ILE A 121 -15.01 -4.51 -7.53
CA ILE A 121 -14.46 -5.24 -6.38
C ILE A 121 -15.23 -4.92 -5.09
N LEU A 122 -15.62 -3.66 -4.88
CA LEU A 122 -16.36 -3.25 -3.69
C LEU A 122 -17.81 -3.76 -3.68
N VAL A 123 -18.51 -3.68 -4.81
CA VAL A 123 -19.96 -4.01 -4.89
C VAL A 123 -20.27 -5.48 -5.13
N THR A 124 -19.29 -6.31 -5.52
CA THR A 124 -19.49 -7.74 -5.80
C THR A 124 -18.74 -8.65 -4.80
N PRO A 125 -19.35 -9.01 -3.65
CA PRO A 125 -18.63 -9.65 -2.55
C PRO A 125 -17.92 -10.96 -2.90
N TRP A 126 -18.57 -11.83 -3.67
CA TRP A 126 -18.01 -13.12 -4.06
C TRP A 126 -17.76 -13.13 -5.58
N PRO A 127 -16.53 -13.41 -6.07
CA PRO A 127 -15.30 -13.76 -5.34
C PRO A 127 -14.41 -12.57 -4.93
N HIS A 128 -14.76 -11.33 -5.27
CA HIS A 128 -13.83 -10.18 -5.30
C HIS A 128 -13.34 -9.71 -3.94
N TRP A 129 -14.13 -9.83 -2.88
CA TRP A 129 -13.65 -9.51 -1.54
C TRP A 129 -12.52 -10.44 -1.10
N GLY A 130 -12.37 -11.60 -1.74
CA GLY A 130 -11.18 -12.44 -1.61
C GLY A 130 -9.89 -11.67 -1.92
N ILE A 131 -9.90 -10.74 -2.89
CA ILE A 131 -8.75 -9.87 -3.20
C ILE A 131 -8.45 -8.96 -2.02
N ILE A 132 -9.47 -8.28 -1.46
CA ILE A 132 -9.29 -7.39 -0.31
C ILE A 132 -8.76 -8.17 0.90
N VAL A 133 -9.33 -9.35 1.20
CA VAL A 133 -8.89 -10.18 2.32
C VAL A 133 -7.46 -10.67 2.13
N LEU A 134 -7.11 -11.18 0.94
CA LEU A 134 -5.76 -11.65 0.64
C LEU A 134 -4.74 -10.50 0.68
N CYS A 135 -5.10 -9.32 0.18
CA CYS A 135 -4.28 -8.11 0.24
C CYS A 135 -4.07 -7.66 1.68
N GLY A 136 -5.13 -7.58 2.49
CA GLY A 136 -5.03 -7.25 3.91
C GLY A 136 -4.15 -8.25 4.66
N MET A 137 -4.33 -9.55 4.43
CA MET A 137 -3.46 -10.58 5.01
C MET A 137 -2.00 -10.37 4.61
N GLY A 138 -1.71 -10.12 3.33
CA GLY A 138 -0.36 -9.85 2.85
C GLY A 138 0.26 -8.59 3.47
N THR A 139 -0.49 -7.49 3.51
CA THR A 139 -0.03 -6.20 4.02
C THR A 139 0.23 -6.26 5.53
N PHE A 140 -0.73 -6.71 6.34
CA PHE A 140 -0.54 -6.80 7.79
C PHE A 140 0.56 -7.79 8.17
N LEU A 141 0.64 -8.92 7.47
CA LEU A 141 1.71 -9.89 7.69
C LEU A 141 3.08 -9.27 7.36
N SER A 142 3.20 -8.53 6.26
CA SER A 142 4.41 -7.81 5.88
C SER A 142 4.81 -6.74 6.90
N VAL A 143 3.85 -5.95 7.40
CA VAL A 143 4.10 -4.90 8.40
C VAL A 143 4.52 -5.48 9.74
N ILE A 144 3.84 -6.53 10.23
CA ILE A 144 4.23 -7.22 11.47
C ILE A 144 5.66 -7.76 11.36
N PHE A 145 6.02 -8.34 10.22
CA PHE A 145 7.38 -8.80 9.98
C PHE A 145 8.39 -7.66 9.88
N GLY A 146 8.03 -6.56 9.21
CA GLY A 146 8.86 -5.36 9.12
C GLY A 146 9.20 -4.81 10.51
N ASP A 147 8.18 -4.67 11.37
CA ASP A 147 8.34 -4.22 12.74
C ASP A 147 9.17 -5.21 13.59
N GLU A 148 8.94 -6.52 13.47
CA GLU A 148 9.69 -7.57 14.20
C GLU A 148 11.18 -7.61 13.80
N VAL A 149 11.48 -7.54 12.50
CA VAL A 149 12.87 -7.53 12.00
C VAL A 149 13.62 -6.27 12.47
N LEU A 150 12.95 -5.13 12.45
CA LEU A 150 13.55 -3.87 12.87
C LEU A 150 13.83 -3.83 14.39
N ASP A 151 12.92 -4.39 15.20
CA ASP A 151 13.07 -4.46 16.66
C ASP A 151 14.23 -5.39 17.06
N VAL A 152 14.33 -6.56 16.40
CA VAL A 152 15.44 -7.50 16.58
C VAL A 152 16.79 -6.91 16.14
N ALA A 153 16.82 -6.11 15.07
CA ALA A 153 18.04 -5.43 14.63
C ALA A 153 18.49 -4.31 15.59
N SER A 154 17.54 -3.65 16.27
CA SER A 154 17.81 -2.63 17.29
C SER A 154 18.42 -3.23 18.57
N HIS A 155 17.95 -4.42 18.96
CA HIS A 155 18.45 -5.18 20.10
C HIS A 155 19.65 -6.06 19.68
N LYS A 156 20.79 -5.40 19.46
CA LYS A 156 22.10 -6.05 19.29
C LYS A 156 22.29 -7.18 20.30
N ALA A 157 22.37 -8.40 19.78
CA ALA A 157 22.78 -9.65 20.43
C ALA A 157 21.67 -10.48 21.11
N ARG A 158 20.99 -11.33 20.33
CA ARG A 158 20.77 -12.75 20.69
C ARG A 158 20.76 -13.66 19.46
N VAL A 159 21.91 -14.32 19.30
CA VAL A 159 22.19 -15.68 18.79
C VAL A 159 21.12 -16.34 17.88
N GLN A 160 21.47 -16.40 16.59
CA GLN A 160 21.27 -17.51 15.66
C GLN A 160 20.20 -18.56 16.05
N HIS A 161 18.93 -18.38 15.67
CA HIS A 161 17.97 -19.50 15.50
C HIS A 161 16.79 -19.20 14.52
N HIS A 162 16.82 -18.12 13.71
CA HIS A 162 15.65 -17.69 12.89
C HIS A 162 15.75 -17.87 11.36
N LYS A 163 16.76 -18.57 10.83
CA LYS A 163 16.93 -18.73 9.37
C LYS A 163 15.73 -19.41 8.67
N HIS A 164 15.10 -20.41 9.31
CA HIS A 164 13.95 -21.10 8.71
C HIS A 164 12.67 -20.27 8.77
N GLY A 165 12.43 -19.53 9.86
CA GLY A 165 11.25 -18.67 10.00
C GLY A 165 11.21 -17.59 8.91
N PHE A 166 12.34 -16.95 8.62
CA PHE A 166 12.41 -15.91 7.58
C PHE A 166 12.05 -16.44 6.18
N VAL A 167 12.52 -17.63 5.80
CA VAL A 167 12.24 -18.23 4.47
C VAL A 167 10.76 -18.55 4.31
N TRP A 168 10.12 -19.18 5.31
CA TRP A 168 8.68 -19.49 5.27
C TRP A 168 7.82 -18.22 5.22
N ARG A 169 8.26 -17.15 5.88
CA ARG A 169 7.58 -15.85 5.88
C ARG A 169 7.69 -15.13 4.54
N VAL A 170 8.88 -15.11 3.93
CA VAL A 170 9.06 -14.58 2.56
C VAL A 170 8.27 -15.39 1.55
N LEU A 171 8.30 -16.72 1.67
CA LEU A 171 7.50 -17.61 0.83
C LEU A 171 6.01 -17.29 0.94
N ALA A 172 5.49 -17.07 2.16
CA ALA A 172 4.09 -16.69 2.36
C ALA A 172 3.74 -15.38 1.64
N VAL A 173 4.56 -14.33 1.75
CA VAL A 173 4.32 -13.06 1.04
C VAL A 173 4.32 -13.26 -0.48
N VAL A 174 5.28 -14.02 -1.01
CA VAL A 174 5.35 -14.34 -2.45
C VAL A 174 4.14 -15.16 -2.90
N THR A 175 3.70 -16.12 -2.08
CA THR A 175 2.49 -16.92 -2.34
C THR A 175 1.25 -16.05 -2.34
N PHE A 176 1.07 -15.15 -1.36
CA PHE A 176 -0.06 -14.21 -1.35
C PHE A 176 -0.06 -13.30 -2.57
N PHE A 177 1.11 -12.76 -2.94
CA PHE A 177 1.25 -11.96 -4.16
C PHE A 177 0.84 -12.76 -5.42
N GLY A 178 1.31 -14.00 -5.55
CA GLY A 178 0.93 -14.89 -6.64
C GLY A 178 -0.56 -15.22 -6.67
N LEU A 179 -1.18 -15.47 -5.51
CA LEU A 179 -2.62 -15.71 -5.39
C LEU A 179 -3.44 -14.48 -5.76
N ILE A 180 -2.98 -13.28 -5.40
CA ILE A 180 -3.64 -12.02 -5.77
C ILE A 180 -3.55 -11.80 -7.28
N VAL A 181 -2.38 -12.00 -7.88
CA VAL A 181 -2.22 -11.93 -9.33
C VAL A 181 -3.15 -12.93 -10.03
N ALA A 182 -3.22 -14.18 -9.54
CA ALA A 182 -4.14 -15.18 -10.08
C ALA A 182 -5.62 -14.77 -9.91
N ALA A 183 -5.99 -14.19 -8.76
CA ALA A 183 -7.33 -13.68 -8.52
C ALA A 183 -7.68 -12.51 -9.46
N TYR A 184 -6.72 -11.62 -9.75
CA TYR A 184 -6.89 -10.56 -10.74
C TYR A 184 -7.02 -11.10 -12.17
N TYR A 185 -6.26 -12.12 -12.56
CA TYR A 185 -6.43 -12.75 -13.87
C TYR A 185 -7.81 -13.39 -14.00
N HIS A 186 -8.24 -14.14 -12.99
CA HIS A 186 -9.58 -14.73 -12.96
C HIS A 186 -10.67 -13.66 -13.00
N LEU A 187 -10.45 -12.55 -12.29
CA LEU A 187 -11.34 -11.39 -12.30
C LEU A 187 -11.49 -10.80 -13.70
N ILE A 188 -10.38 -10.48 -14.34
CA ILE A 188 -10.33 -9.90 -15.70
C ILE A 188 -10.98 -10.83 -16.73
N GLU A 189 -10.74 -12.14 -16.62
CA GLU A 189 -11.34 -13.17 -17.47
C GLU A 189 -12.86 -13.28 -17.25
N SER A 190 -13.31 -13.30 -15.99
CA SER A 190 -14.73 -13.41 -15.62
C SER A 190 -15.56 -12.17 -16.01
N LEU A 191 -14.95 -10.98 -15.95
CA LEU A 191 -15.57 -9.71 -16.30
C LEU A 191 -15.56 -9.45 -17.82
N GLY A 192 -14.90 -10.28 -18.63
CA GLY A 192 -14.81 -10.09 -20.07
C GLY A 192 -14.18 -8.75 -20.48
N ILE A 193 -13.21 -8.26 -19.70
CA ILE A 193 -12.57 -6.93 -19.86
C ILE A 193 -11.83 -6.79 -21.20
N GLU A 194 -11.68 -7.86 -21.97
CA GLU A 194 -11.28 -7.82 -23.40
C GLU A 194 -12.15 -6.84 -24.23
N LYS A 195 -13.42 -6.62 -23.84
CA LYS A 195 -14.31 -5.61 -24.45
C LYS A 195 -14.12 -4.18 -23.92
N ILE A 196 -13.59 -4.00 -22.72
CA ILE A 196 -13.44 -2.69 -22.06
C ILE A 196 -12.12 -2.03 -22.42
N ILE A 197 -11.05 -2.80 -22.62
CA ILE A 197 -9.72 -2.29 -23.05
C ILE A 197 -9.71 -1.93 -24.55
N ASN A 198 -10.51 -2.62 -25.37
CA ASN A 198 -10.57 -2.41 -26.83
C ASN A 198 -11.66 -1.41 -27.28
N GLY A 199 -12.31 -0.69 -26.36
CA GLY A 199 -13.31 0.33 -26.70
C GLY A 199 -14.56 -0.24 -27.37
N GLY A 200 -15.41 -0.91 -26.58
CA GLY A 200 -16.81 -1.16 -26.93
C GLY A 200 -17.69 0.05 -26.72
#